data_AF-A0A957F2M5-F1
#
_entry.id   AF-A0A957F2M5-F1
#
_cell.length_a   1.000
_cell.length_b   1.000
_cell.length_c   1.000
_cell.angle_alpha   90.00
_cell.angle_beta   90.00
_cell.angle_gamma   90.00
#
_symmetry.space_group_name_H-M   'P 1'
#
loop_
_entity.id
_entity.type
_entity.pdbx_description
1 polymer ?
#
loop_
_entity_poly.entity_id
_entity_poly.type
_entity_poly.pdbx_seq_one_letter_code
_entity_poly.pdbx_strand_id
1 'polypeptide(L)'
;MANKTDRIISYLPATFQKRPHGPTLHAVVDAFGRQLQDAENSLAAVMQAHWVDYADQLAQEIDDLARIAALYGLAPRSDEGVEEFREHLKRYIRTFLDGTVTVQGVLRITAEALGLHIADAYADMDTWWTRRDANGVVDDSVTITEAGGGDAAELVLGMRAASVHGRSATAALVQGKTDLSGKVDGRSANILRLQIDGAGPFEIDIASGAEDAAAVTGDEIAAAINAEVSAAVGEIAGFDGRFLTLATTARGAGHVIEVHDILNDAADKVLGLPPRSYNGRGEEAAIVRGTVDLSGVLDLSESRYLRLLIDGSRLAEIDVAGPDEAHTLLDQVVEAMNTALGLEDAVTHDGRFLILQSPTPGLGSSIVFQQAAAQQALGRLFGPISKTHVGRGPRAAQVVGRRDLSGGVDLTAQSTLRLRLDGTTLPDIDCAGQDPARTQLPELVAAINEGAGAQIATHNGRFLTLTSPTTGTGSEIVFLTPDAGDAALPLFGIGPRDFFGHAATAASLTGTADLSNGVDLLARYLLQLVVDGRPLTVNLRSHAANIRAATPRELADAIDAAVGADVGATDGQHLIIVSATEGSGSSLQVEPLSASRRDRFVSRA
;
A
#
# COMPACT_ATOMS: atom_id res chain seq x y z
N MET A 1 -8.94 -35.19 -15.48
CA MET A 1 -9.92 -35.82 -16.40
C MET A 1 -9.74 -35.20 -17.77
N ALA A 2 -9.70 -35.99 -18.85
CA ALA A 2 -9.74 -35.45 -20.21
C ALA A 2 -11.07 -34.70 -20.40
N ASN A 3 -11.04 -33.47 -20.93
CA ASN A 3 -12.27 -32.73 -21.19
C ASN A 3 -13.09 -33.44 -22.28
N LYS A 4 -14.37 -33.11 -22.44
CA LYS A 4 -15.24 -33.79 -23.44
C LYS A 4 -14.71 -33.60 -24.86
N THR A 5 -14.07 -32.47 -25.14
CA THR A 5 -13.38 -32.17 -26.40
C THR A 5 -12.33 -33.24 -26.71
N ASP A 6 -11.44 -33.54 -25.77
CA ASP A 6 -10.39 -34.56 -25.88
C ASP A 6 -10.99 -35.96 -26.08
N ARG A 7 -12.11 -36.24 -25.41
CA ARG A 7 -12.81 -37.52 -25.52
C ARG A 7 -13.51 -37.67 -26.87
N ILE A 8 -14.04 -36.60 -27.47
CA ILE A 8 -14.59 -36.65 -28.82
C ILE A 8 -13.45 -36.84 -29.84
N ILE A 9 -12.34 -36.12 -29.67
CA ILE A 9 -11.15 -36.27 -30.53
C ILE A 9 -10.60 -37.70 -30.48
N SER A 10 -10.61 -38.36 -29.31
CA SER A 10 -10.13 -39.74 -29.17
C SER A 10 -11.00 -40.79 -29.90
N TYR A 11 -12.26 -40.47 -30.19
CA TYR A 11 -13.12 -41.33 -31.02
C TYR A 11 -12.98 -41.08 -32.53
N LEU A 12 -12.29 -40.01 -32.95
CA LEU A 12 -12.02 -39.76 -34.36
C LEU A 12 -10.88 -40.66 -34.87
N PRO A 13 -10.82 -40.98 -36.18
CA PRO A 13 -9.69 -41.70 -36.75
C PRO A 13 -8.34 -41.05 -36.43
N ALA A 14 -7.28 -41.85 -36.32
CA ALA A 14 -5.93 -41.41 -35.92
C ALA A 14 -5.37 -40.24 -36.77
N THR A 15 -5.83 -40.09 -38.02
CA THR A 15 -5.51 -38.94 -38.89
C THR A 15 -5.90 -37.59 -38.29
N PHE A 16 -6.91 -37.55 -37.42
CA PHE A 16 -7.43 -36.35 -36.76
C PHE A 16 -6.91 -36.16 -35.32
N GLN A 17 -6.16 -37.11 -34.78
CA GLN A 17 -5.61 -37.09 -33.42
C GLN A 17 -4.18 -36.51 -33.33
N LYS A 18 -3.70 -35.85 -34.40
CA LYS A 18 -2.32 -35.31 -34.46
C LYS A 18 -2.07 -34.24 -33.39
N ARG A 19 -0.85 -34.27 -32.82
CA ARG A 19 -0.29 -33.21 -31.95
C ARG A 19 0.82 -32.46 -32.70
N PRO A 20 0.91 -31.12 -32.60
CA PRO A 20 -0.02 -30.22 -31.89
C PRO A 20 -1.40 -30.16 -32.58
N HIS A 21 -2.46 -29.95 -31.78
CA HIS A 21 -3.83 -29.98 -32.28
C HIS A 21 -4.05 -28.90 -33.35
N GLY A 22 -4.60 -29.30 -34.50
CA GLY A 22 -4.94 -28.35 -35.56
C GLY A 22 -6.06 -27.40 -35.11
N PRO A 23 -5.91 -26.07 -35.29
CA PRO A 23 -6.81 -25.09 -34.67
C PRO A 23 -8.26 -25.19 -35.17
N THR A 24 -8.47 -25.57 -36.43
CA THR A 24 -9.81 -25.59 -37.04
C THR A 24 -10.68 -26.74 -36.54
N LEU A 25 -10.17 -27.97 -36.54
CA LEU A 25 -10.94 -29.12 -36.06
C LEU A 25 -11.17 -29.04 -34.56
N HIS A 26 -10.13 -28.64 -33.81
CA HIS A 26 -10.25 -28.48 -32.36
C HIS A 26 -11.30 -27.43 -32.01
N ALA A 27 -11.35 -26.29 -32.71
CA ALA A 27 -12.38 -25.27 -32.45
C ALA A 27 -13.82 -25.79 -32.68
N VAL A 28 -14.05 -26.59 -33.73
CA VAL A 28 -15.37 -27.18 -33.99
C VAL A 28 -15.72 -28.21 -32.93
N VAL A 29 -14.83 -29.15 -32.64
CA VAL A 29 -15.07 -30.21 -31.65
C VAL A 29 -15.22 -29.63 -30.25
N ASP A 30 -14.50 -28.55 -29.93
CA ASP A 30 -14.58 -27.87 -28.64
C ASP A 30 -15.95 -27.23 -28.40
N ALA A 31 -16.56 -26.63 -29.42
CA ALA A 31 -17.91 -26.08 -29.30
C ALA A 31 -18.94 -27.17 -28.96
N PHE A 32 -18.86 -28.35 -29.60
CA PHE A 32 -19.71 -29.50 -29.26
C PHE A 32 -19.38 -30.12 -27.91
N GLY A 33 -18.09 -30.21 -27.57
CA GLY A 33 -17.62 -30.72 -26.28
C GLY A 33 -18.14 -29.89 -25.11
N ARG A 34 -18.14 -28.56 -25.25
CA ARG A 34 -18.73 -27.64 -24.27
C ARG A 34 -20.24 -27.82 -24.13
N GLN A 35 -20.99 -27.82 -25.24
CA GLN A 35 -22.45 -28.03 -25.20
C GLN A 35 -22.85 -29.37 -24.55
N LEU A 36 -22.10 -30.45 -24.81
CA LEU A 36 -22.36 -31.75 -24.19
C LEU A 36 -22.05 -31.73 -22.69
N GLN A 37 -20.97 -31.07 -22.29
CA GLN A 37 -20.63 -30.90 -20.88
C GLN A 37 -21.70 -30.08 -20.14
N ASP A 38 -22.20 -29.01 -20.76
CA ASP A 38 -23.25 -28.15 -20.21
C ASP A 38 -24.58 -28.90 -20.06
N ALA A 39 -24.93 -29.73 -21.05
CA ALA A 39 -26.12 -30.58 -21.00
C ALA A 39 -26.04 -31.65 -19.90
N GLU A 40 -24.87 -32.29 -19.72
CA GLU A 40 -24.65 -33.23 -18.61
C GLU A 40 -24.72 -32.54 -17.24
N ASN A 41 -24.14 -31.35 -17.11
CA ASN A 41 -24.21 -30.57 -15.88
C ASN A 41 -25.66 -30.19 -15.55
N SER A 42 -26.45 -29.83 -16.57
CA SER A 42 -27.87 -29.51 -16.41
C SER A 42 -28.69 -30.74 -15.99
N LEU A 43 -28.42 -31.90 -16.59
CA LEU A 43 -29.06 -33.15 -16.17
C LEU A 43 -28.71 -33.51 -14.73
N ALA A 44 -27.43 -33.38 -14.34
CA ALA A 44 -26.99 -33.61 -12.98
C ALA A 44 -27.69 -32.68 -11.98
N ALA A 45 -27.82 -31.39 -12.32
CA ALA A 45 -28.53 -30.41 -11.50
C ALA A 45 -30.01 -30.80 -11.31
N VAL A 46 -30.71 -31.19 -12.38
CA VAL A 46 -32.11 -31.65 -12.29
C VAL A 46 -32.23 -32.92 -11.44
N MET A 47 -31.30 -33.87 -11.56
CA MET A 47 -31.31 -35.08 -10.73
C MET A 47 -31.08 -34.76 -9.25
N GLN A 48 -30.18 -33.80 -8.97
CA GLN A 48 -29.87 -33.34 -7.61
C GLN A 48 -31.01 -32.56 -6.96
N ALA A 49 -31.76 -31.78 -7.73
CA ALA A 49 -32.94 -31.02 -7.27
C ALA A 49 -34.01 -31.87 -6.57
N HIS A 50 -34.06 -33.18 -6.84
CA HIS A 50 -35.04 -34.09 -6.25
C HIS A 50 -34.58 -34.73 -4.92
N TRP A 51 -33.35 -34.45 -4.48
CA TRP A 51 -32.76 -35.07 -3.30
C TRP A 51 -32.64 -34.02 -2.20
N VAL A 52 -33.21 -34.30 -1.01
CA VAL A 52 -33.22 -33.35 0.12
C VAL A 52 -31.82 -32.89 0.53
N ASP A 53 -30.77 -33.67 0.28
CA ASP A 53 -29.39 -33.27 0.58
C ASP A 53 -28.76 -32.33 -0.45
N TYR A 54 -29.31 -32.26 -1.67
CA TYR A 54 -28.70 -31.55 -2.81
C TYR A 54 -29.61 -30.48 -3.43
N ALA A 55 -30.92 -30.54 -3.20
CA ALA A 55 -31.88 -29.55 -3.68
C ALA A 55 -31.49 -28.14 -3.22
N ASP A 56 -31.53 -27.14 -4.09
CA ASP A 56 -31.11 -25.76 -3.80
C ASP A 56 -29.66 -25.58 -3.29
N GLN A 57 -28.77 -26.59 -3.40
CA GLN A 57 -27.40 -26.46 -2.90
C GLN A 57 -26.67 -25.30 -3.58
N LEU A 58 -26.10 -24.38 -2.78
CA LEU A 58 -25.48 -23.10 -3.21
C LEU A 58 -26.45 -22.07 -3.82
N ALA A 59 -27.76 -22.31 -3.81
CA ALA A 59 -28.76 -21.32 -4.20
C ALA A 59 -28.95 -20.26 -3.10
N GLN A 60 -29.36 -19.06 -3.50
CA GLN A 60 -29.70 -17.97 -2.57
C GLN A 60 -31.17 -18.02 -2.11
N GLU A 61 -32.02 -18.70 -2.88
CA GLU A 61 -33.46 -18.78 -2.63
C GLU A 61 -33.90 -20.24 -2.51
N ILE A 62 -34.95 -20.48 -1.72
CA ILE A 62 -35.55 -21.80 -1.50
C ILE A 62 -36.61 -22.04 -2.57
N ASP A 63 -36.41 -23.02 -3.45
CA ASP A 63 -37.40 -23.39 -4.49
C ASP A 63 -37.66 -24.91 -4.49
N ASP A 64 -36.66 -25.72 -4.82
CA ASP A 64 -36.82 -27.17 -4.92
C ASP A 64 -37.12 -27.80 -3.54
N LEU A 65 -36.46 -27.34 -2.48
CA LEU A 65 -36.75 -27.78 -1.11
C LEU A 65 -38.18 -27.41 -0.68
N ALA A 66 -38.68 -26.23 -1.05
CA ALA A 66 -40.04 -25.82 -0.72
C ALA A 66 -41.07 -26.72 -1.40
N ARG A 67 -40.82 -27.14 -2.64
CA ARG A 67 -41.67 -28.09 -3.37
C ARG A 67 -41.67 -29.48 -2.72
N ILE A 68 -40.51 -29.94 -2.24
CA ILE A 68 -40.42 -31.20 -1.49
C ILE A 68 -41.18 -31.08 -0.16
N ALA A 69 -40.96 -29.99 0.58
CA ALA A 69 -41.58 -29.75 1.88
C ALA A 69 -43.11 -29.66 1.80
N ALA A 70 -43.65 -29.10 0.72
CA ALA A 70 -45.09 -28.99 0.48
C ALA A 70 -45.79 -30.37 0.45
N LEU A 71 -45.08 -31.45 0.05
CA LEU A 71 -45.60 -32.82 0.11
C LEU A 71 -45.89 -33.29 1.54
N TYR A 72 -45.22 -32.70 2.52
CA TYR A 72 -45.36 -32.97 3.94
C TYR A 72 -46.18 -31.91 4.68
N GLY A 73 -46.74 -30.93 3.96
CA GLY A 73 -47.48 -29.81 4.56
C GLY A 73 -46.59 -28.79 5.29
N LEU A 74 -45.30 -28.77 5.00
CA LEU A 74 -44.33 -27.81 5.53
C LEU A 74 -44.05 -26.71 4.51
N ALA A 75 -43.90 -25.47 4.99
CA ALA A 75 -43.48 -24.32 4.18
C ALA A 75 -42.29 -23.60 4.85
N PRO A 76 -41.37 -23.01 4.06
CA PRO A 76 -40.25 -22.23 4.61
C PRO A 76 -40.75 -20.98 5.33
N ARG A 77 -40.04 -20.59 6.39
CA ARG A 77 -40.27 -19.34 7.10
C ARG A 77 -39.60 -18.18 6.37
N SER A 78 -40.05 -16.96 6.63
CA SER A 78 -39.53 -15.75 5.95
C SER A 78 -38.09 -15.39 6.31
N ASP A 79 -37.57 -15.95 7.40
CA ASP A 79 -36.26 -15.71 7.98
C ASP A 79 -35.26 -16.85 7.75
N GLU A 80 -35.66 -17.93 7.07
CA GLU A 80 -34.82 -19.11 6.85
C GLU A 80 -34.04 -19.02 5.53
N GLY A 81 -32.73 -19.30 5.60
CA GLY A 81 -31.90 -19.61 4.45
C GLY A 81 -32.08 -21.05 3.95
N VAL A 82 -31.54 -21.37 2.78
CA VAL A 82 -31.64 -22.70 2.15
C VAL A 82 -31.19 -23.85 3.07
N GLU A 83 -30.02 -23.72 3.70
CA GLU A 83 -29.50 -24.79 4.56
C GLU A 83 -30.25 -24.88 5.89
N GLU A 84 -30.74 -23.77 6.42
CA GLU A 84 -31.57 -23.74 7.62
C GLU A 84 -32.90 -24.45 7.37
N PHE A 85 -33.53 -24.18 6.22
CA PHE A 85 -34.76 -24.85 5.81
C PHE A 85 -34.55 -26.33 5.47
N ARG A 86 -33.41 -26.70 4.88
CA ARG A 86 -33.06 -28.11 4.64
C ARG A 86 -33.04 -28.90 5.94
N GLU A 87 -32.37 -28.36 6.95
CA GLU A 87 -32.30 -28.99 8.27
C GLU A 87 -33.67 -28.99 8.97
N HIS A 88 -34.44 -27.92 8.85
CA HIS A 88 -35.83 -27.86 9.33
C HIS A 88 -36.69 -28.97 8.70
N LEU A 89 -36.67 -29.12 7.37
CA LEU A 89 -37.41 -30.18 6.67
C LEU A 89 -37.00 -31.58 7.15
N LYS A 90 -35.69 -31.84 7.29
CA LYS A 90 -35.18 -33.12 7.81
C LYS A 90 -35.68 -33.41 9.23
N ARG A 91 -35.62 -32.42 10.14
CA ARG A 91 -36.13 -32.54 11.52
C ARG A 91 -37.63 -32.76 11.56
N TYR A 92 -38.37 -32.05 10.71
CA TYR A 92 -39.81 -32.19 10.58
C TYR A 92 -40.19 -33.62 10.19
N ILE A 93 -39.60 -34.14 9.10
CA ILE A 93 -39.84 -35.52 8.64
C ILE A 93 -39.44 -36.53 9.72
N ARG A 94 -38.29 -36.35 10.37
CA ARG A 94 -37.83 -37.25 11.45
C ARG A 94 -38.79 -37.28 12.64
N THR A 95 -39.45 -36.17 12.95
CA THR A 95 -40.47 -36.11 14.02
C THR A 95 -41.66 -37.03 13.74
N PHE A 96 -42.06 -37.18 12.46
CA PHE A 96 -43.10 -38.14 12.07
C PHE A 96 -42.61 -39.59 12.06
N LEU A 97 -41.33 -39.81 11.72
CA LEU A 97 -40.73 -41.15 11.73
C LEU A 97 -40.55 -41.70 13.16
N ASP A 98 -40.09 -40.87 14.09
CA ASP A 98 -39.77 -41.28 15.47
C ASP A 98 -40.99 -41.23 16.41
N GLY A 99 -42.11 -40.66 15.95
CA GLY A 99 -43.38 -40.57 16.67
C GLY A 99 -43.53 -39.31 17.53
N THR A 100 -44.71 -38.69 17.43
CA THR A 100 -45.05 -37.41 18.06
C THR A 100 -45.40 -37.50 19.55
N VAL A 101 -45.58 -38.72 20.08
CA VAL A 101 -46.06 -38.98 21.46
C VAL A 101 -44.96 -39.40 22.44
N THR A 102 -43.70 -39.46 22.00
CA THR A 102 -42.57 -39.73 22.89
C THR A 102 -42.13 -38.45 23.61
N VAL A 103 -41.42 -38.55 24.74
CA VAL A 103 -40.83 -37.37 25.42
C VAL A 103 -39.98 -36.56 24.44
N GLN A 104 -39.20 -37.24 23.61
CA GLN A 104 -38.38 -36.62 22.58
C GLN A 104 -39.23 -35.97 21.47
N GLY A 105 -40.30 -36.62 21.03
CA GLY A 105 -41.24 -36.06 20.05
C GLY A 105 -41.92 -34.79 20.56
N VAL A 106 -42.37 -34.78 21.82
CA VAL A 106 -42.96 -33.60 22.47
C VAL A 106 -41.93 -32.47 22.59
N LEU A 107 -40.70 -32.77 23.01
CA LEU A 107 -39.62 -31.77 23.10
C LEU A 107 -39.24 -31.20 21.72
N ARG A 108 -39.19 -32.02 20.66
CA ARG A 108 -38.93 -31.55 19.29
C ARG A 108 -40.03 -30.63 18.78
N ILE A 109 -41.30 -31.01 18.97
CA ILE A 109 -42.44 -30.17 18.57
C ILE A 109 -42.43 -28.83 19.34
N THR A 110 -42.12 -28.88 20.63
CA THR A 110 -42.05 -27.68 21.48
C THR A 110 -40.88 -26.78 21.08
N ALA A 111 -39.71 -27.38 20.82
CA ALA A 111 -38.53 -26.65 20.37
C ALA A 111 -38.78 -25.99 19.00
N GLU A 112 -39.41 -26.70 18.07
CA GLU A 112 -39.77 -26.18 16.74
C GLU A 112 -40.75 -24.99 16.85
N ALA A 113 -41.74 -25.08 17.74
CA ALA A 113 -42.69 -24.00 18.01
C ALA A 113 -42.04 -22.77 18.68
N LEU A 114 -40.94 -22.97 19.42
CA LEU A 114 -40.20 -21.92 20.11
C LEU A 114 -38.96 -21.42 19.34
N GLY A 115 -38.66 -21.99 18.16
CA GLY A 115 -37.45 -21.66 17.40
C GLY A 115 -36.14 -22.10 18.10
N LEU A 116 -36.19 -23.17 18.89
CA LEU A 116 -35.04 -23.70 19.64
C LEU A 116 -34.46 -24.93 18.95
N HIS A 117 -33.14 -25.11 19.08
CA HIS A 117 -32.44 -26.31 18.64
C HIS A 117 -32.19 -27.24 19.83
N ILE A 118 -32.55 -28.51 19.69
CA ILE A 118 -32.25 -29.56 20.66
C ILE A 118 -31.48 -30.70 19.97
N ALA A 119 -30.71 -31.45 20.76
CA ALA A 119 -29.94 -32.57 20.24
C ALA A 119 -30.84 -33.65 19.61
N ASP A 120 -30.37 -34.23 18.51
CA ASP A 120 -31.11 -35.22 17.72
C ASP A 120 -31.28 -36.56 18.43
N ALA A 121 -30.28 -37.00 19.20
CA ALA A 121 -30.37 -38.21 20.01
C ALA A 121 -30.73 -37.85 21.45
N TYR A 122 -31.63 -38.63 22.06
CA TYR A 122 -32.04 -38.40 23.45
C TYR A 122 -30.86 -38.45 24.45
N ALA A 123 -29.84 -39.26 24.16
CA ALA A 123 -28.64 -39.38 25.00
C ALA A 123 -27.76 -38.11 24.99
N ASP A 124 -27.84 -37.31 23.93
CA ASP A 124 -27.06 -36.08 23.76
C ASP A 124 -27.83 -34.85 24.26
N MET A 125 -29.10 -35.03 24.65
CA MET A 125 -29.89 -33.96 25.24
C MET A 125 -29.42 -33.73 26.67
N ASP A 126 -29.05 -32.49 26.96
CA ASP A 126 -28.76 -32.05 28.33
C ASP A 126 -30.05 -31.92 29.14
N THR A 127 -30.58 -33.05 29.59
CA THR A 127 -31.81 -33.09 30.36
C THR A 127 -31.50 -33.00 31.85
N TRP A 128 -32.06 -31.99 32.52
CA TRP A 128 -31.78 -31.74 33.93
C TRP A 128 -32.17 -32.93 34.84
N TRP A 129 -33.12 -33.78 34.42
CA TRP A 129 -33.51 -35.00 35.14
C TRP A 129 -32.57 -36.20 34.96
N THR A 130 -31.56 -36.11 34.07
CA THR A 130 -30.51 -37.13 33.91
C THR A 130 -29.15 -36.69 34.48
N ARG A 131 -29.00 -35.40 34.83
CA ARG A 131 -27.76 -34.88 35.43
C ARG A 131 -27.50 -35.54 36.78
N ARG A 132 -26.26 -35.95 37.00
CA ARG A 132 -25.81 -36.52 38.28
C ARG A 132 -24.61 -35.74 38.80
N ASP A 133 -24.57 -35.50 40.10
CA ASP A 133 -23.40 -34.95 40.77
C ASP A 133 -22.26 -35.99 40.85
N ALA A 134 -21.11 -35.57 41.40
CA ALA A 134 -19.94 -36.42 41.57
C ALA A 134 -20.18 -37.67 42.45
N ASN A 135 -21.29 -37.71 43.19
CA ASN A 135 -21.68 -38.82 44.05
C ASN A 135 -22.79 -39.68 43.43
N GLY A 136 -23.17 -39.41 42.18
CA GLY A 136 -24.21 -40.14 41.45
C GLY A 136 -25.64 -39.76 41.85
N VAL A 137 -25.83 -38.70 42.64
CA VAL A 137 -27.15 -38.17 43.04
C VAL A 137 -27.67 -37.25 41.94
N VAL A 138 -28.98 -37.26 41.68
CA VAL A 138 -29.59 -36.37 40.67
C VAL A 138 -29.31 -34.91 41.04
N ASP A 139 -28.65 -34.19 40.14
CA ASP A 139 -28.30 -32.78 40.30
C ASP A 139 -29.25 -31.92 39.48
N ASP A 140 -30.28 -31.43 40.15
CA ASP A 140 -31.30 -30.55 39.59
C ASP A 140 -30.96 -29.07 39.78
N SER A 141 -29.68 -28.74 40.05
CA SER A 141 -29.26 -27.35 40.19
C SER A 141 -28.95 -26.65 38.87
N VAL A 142 -29.23 -25.35 38.83
CA VAL A 142 -28.94 -24.43 37.74
C VAL A 142 -28.06 -23.31 38.29
N THR A 143 -26.95 -23.04 37.61
CA THR A 143 -26.15 -21.84 37.88
C THR A 143 -26.79 -20.67 37.15
N ILE A 144 -27.27 -19.70 37.92
CA ILE A 144 -27.79 -18.44 37.42
C ILE A 144 -26.68 -17.39 37.61
N THR A 145 -26.17 -16.86 36.51
CA THR A 145 -25.26 -15.72 36.54
C THR A 145 -26.06 -14.46 36.27
N GLU A 146 -26.09 -13.55 37.24
CA GLU A 146 -26.78 -12.26 37.14
C GLU A 146 -25.76 -11.12 37.15
N ALA A 147 -26.15 -9.98 36.55
CA ALA A 147 -25.36 -8.77 36.67
C ALA A 147 -25.32 -8.32 38.14
N GLY A 148 -24.12 -8.11 38.67
CA GLY A 148 -23.92 -7.62 40.03
C GLY A 148 -24.45 -6.20 40.15
N GLY A 149 -25.49 -5.99 40.96
CA GLY A 149 -26.14 -4.69 41.11
C GLY A 149 -25.25 -3.55 41.62
N GLY A 150 -24.04 -3.88 42.10
CA GLY A 150 -23.02 -2.92 42.55
C GLY A 150 -22.05 -2.43 41.47
N ASP A 151 -22.18 -2.87 40.23
CA ASP A 151 -21.29 -2.50 39.11
C ASP A 151 -21.35 -0.99 38.81
N ALA A 152 -20.20 -0.33 38.91
CA ALA A 152 -20.04 1.08 38.64
C ALA A 152 -19.54 1.40 37.22
N ALA A 153 -19.17 0.41 36.39
CA ALA A 153 -18.53 0.63 35.08
C ALA A 153 -19.34 1.57 34.19
N GLU A 154 -20.63 1.27 33.97
CA GLU A 154 -21.50 2.12 33.13
C GLU A 154 -21.73 3.51 33.74
N LEU A 155 -21.69 3.61 35.08
CA LEU A 155 -21.91 4.86 35.80
C LEU A 155 -20.70 5.80 35.72
N VAL A 156 -19.48 5.27 35.83
CA VAL A 156 -18.25 6.07 35.94
C VAL A 156 -17.41 6.13 34.67
N LEU A 157 -17.57 5.17 33.76
CA LEU A 157 -16.87 5.13 32.48
C LEU A 157 -17.82 5.27 31.28
N GLY A 158 -19.14 5.19 31.49
CA GLY A 158 -20.12 5.23 30.39
C GLY A 158 -20.14 3.96 29.53
N MET A 159 -19.49 2.89 29.99
CA MET A 159 -19.35 1.61 29.29
C MET A 159 -19.40 0.44 30.28
N ARG A 160 -19.95 -0.70 29.86
CA ARG A 160 -20.04 -1.92 30.69
C ARG A 160 -18.81 -2.81 30.61
N ALA A 161 -18.13 -2.77 29.47
CA ALA A 161 -16.91 -3.52 29.22
C ALA A 161 -16.09 -2.78 28.18
N ALA A 162 -14.77 -2.90 28.30
CA ALA A 162 -13.82 -2.39 27.33
C ALA A 162 -12.52 -3.18 27.40
N SER A 163 -11.78 -3.22 26.31
CA SER A 163 -10.42 -3.75 26.30
C SER A 163 -9.56 -2.86 25.41
N VAL A 164 -8.45 -2.36 25.96
CA VAL A 164 -7.48 -1.51 25.27
C VAL A 164 -6.08 -2.06 25.53
N HIS A 165 -5.23 -2.00 24.52
CA HIS A 165 -3.85 -2.44 24.60
C HIS A 165 -2.90 -1.29 24.24
N GLY A 166 -1.74 -1.27 24.89
CA GLY A 166 -0.64 -0.42 24.51
C GLY A 166 -0.06 -0.84 23.15
N ARG A 167 0.73 0.04 22.56
CA ARG A 167 1.44 -0.23 21.30
C ARG A 167 2.92 -0.35 21.58
N SER A 168 3.55 -1.37 21.00
CA SER A 168 5.01 -1.50 21.06
C SER A 168 5.68 -0.34 20.34
N ALA A 169 6.88 0.01 20.80
CA ALA A 169 7.75 0.89 20.05
C ALA A 169 7.95 0.35 18.63
N THR A 170 8.02 1.25 17.64
CA THR A 170 8.28 0.91 16.24
C THR A 170 9.66 1.40 15.83
N ALA A 171 10.28 0.68 14.90
CA ALA A 171 11.46 1.16 14.20
C ALA A 171 11.11 2.36 13.33
N ALA A 172 12.12 3.17 12.98
CA ALA A 172 12.00 4.04 11.81
C ALA A 172 11.85 3.13 10.58
N LEU A 173 10.82 3.40 9.76
CA LEU A 173 10.41 2.51 8.68
C LEU A 173 10.16 3.32 7.40
N VAL A 174 10.87 2.94 6.34
CA VAL A 174 10.59 3.35 4.97
C VAL A 174 10.02 2.15 4.22
N GLN A 175 8.73 2.21 3.88
CA GLN A 175 8.14 1.22 2.99
C GLN A 175 8.12 1.78 1.56
N GLY A 176 8.88 1.14 0.67
CA GLY A 176 8.96 1.50 -0.73
C GLY A 176 7.61 1.36 -1.44
N LYS A 177 7.38 2.22 -2.44
CA LYS A 177 6.15 2.23 -3.27
C LYS A 177 6.40 1.78 -4.70
N THR A 178 7.65 1.67 -5.12
CA THR A 178 8.00 1.20 -6.46
C THR A 178 7.98 -0.33 -6.50
N ASP A 179 7.26 -0.88 -7.48
CA ASP A 179 7.23 -2.32 -7.72
C ASP A 179 8.55 -2.76 -8.37
N LEU A 180 9.39 -3.44 -7.58
CA LEU A 180 10.69 -3.98 -7.97
C LEU A 180 10.63 -5.49 -8.24
N SER A 181 9.43 -6.06 -8.48
CA SER A 181 9.31 -7.46 -8.93
C SER A 181 9.93 -7.66 -10.32
N GLY A 182 10.05 -6.58 -11.10
CA GLY A 182 10.88 -6.51 -12.30
C GLY A 182 12.31 -6.06 -12.02
N LYS A 183 13.14 -6.03 -13.07
CA LYS A 183 14.51 -5.53 -12.98
C LYS A 183 14.55 -4.01 -13.19
N VAL A 184 15.52 -3.35 -12.57
CA VAL A 184 15.73 -1.90 -12.60
C VAL A 184 17.04 -1.57 -13.30
N ASP A 185 17.02 -0.56 -14.18
CA ASP A 185 18.26 -0.04 -14.80
C ASP A 185 19.03 0.83 -13.79
N GLY A 186 20.17 0.32 -13.33
CA GLY A 186 21.08 0.94 -12.39
C GLY A 186 22.21 1.76 -13.05
N ARG A 187 22.19 1.98 -14.37
CA ARG A 187 23.27 2.73 -15.06
C ARG A 187 23.16 4.26 -14.94
N SER A 188 22.03 4.76 -14.44
CA SER A 188 21.77 6.19 -14.22
C SER A 188 20.83 6.33 -13.02
N ALA A 189 20.79 7.47 -12.33
CA ALA A 189 19.96 7.64 -11.13
C ALA A 189 20.07 6.45 -10.17
N ASN A 190 21.31 6.15 -9.77
CA ASN A 190 21.71 4.91 -9.13
C ASN A 190 22.32 5.13 -7.74
N ILE A 191 22.44 6.37 -7.26
CA ILE A 191 22.98 6.64 -5.94
C ILE A 191 21.82 6.89 -4.97
N LEU A 192 21.70 6.09 -3.93
CA LEU A 192 20.80 6.31 -2.80
C LEU A 192 21.62 6.85 -1.64
N ARG A 193 21.30 8.06 -1.16
CA ARG A 193 22.00 8.66 -0.02
C ARG A 193 21.15 8.61 1.24
N LEU A 194 21.66 7.90 2.26
CA LEU A 194 20.96 7.66 3.52
C LEU A 194 21.76 8.20 4.70
N GLN A 195 21.05 8.70 5.71
CA GLN A 195 21.58 8.93 7.05
C GLN A 195 20.66 8.22 8.04
N ILE A 196 21.23 7.41 8.95
CA ILE A 196 20.46 6.55 9.86
C ILE A 196 20.94 6.81 11.28
N ASP A 197 20.05 7.25 12.16
CA ASP A 197 20.36 7.56 13.58
C ASP A 197 21.59 8.48 13.73
N GLY A 198 21.78 9.42 12.79
CA GLY A 198 22.93 10.32 12.71
C GLY A 198 24.22 9.71 12.17
N ALA A 199 24.25 8.41 11.86
CA ALA A 199 25.34 7.77 11.14
C ALA A 199 25.21 7.97 9.62
N GLY A 200 26.35 8.17 8.95
CA GLY A 200 26.41 8.49 7.51
C GLY A 200 26.93 9.91 7.27
N PRO A 201 26.59 10.53 6.12
CA PRO A 201 25.75 10.00 5.05
C PRO A 201 26.43 8.85 4.30
N PHE A 202 25.67 7.79 4.04
CA PHE A 202 26.08 6.67 3.20
C PHE A 202 25.65 6.94 1.76
N GLU A 203 26.57 6.82 0.80
CA GLU A 203 26.26 6.97 -0.63
C GLU A 203 26.31 5.59 -1.29
N ILE A 204 25.14 5.02 -1.54
CA ILE A 204 24.98 3.63 -1.97
C ILE A 204 24.73 3.62 -3.48
N ASP A 205 25.64 3.03 -4.24
CA ASP A 205 25.35 2.66 -5.63
C ASP A 205 24.48 1.40 -5.65
N ILE A 206 23.23 1.54 -6.08
CA ILE A 206 22.26 0.44 -6.12
C ILE A 206 22.66 -0.68 -7.08
N ALA A 207 23.57 -0.42 -8.03
CA ALA A 207 24.10 -1.42 -8.97
C ALA A 207 25.37 -2.12 -8.45
N SER A 208 25.88 -1.70 -7.29
CA SER A 208 27.08 -2.30 -6.69
C SER A 208 26.84 -3.78 -6.37
N GLY A 209 27.71 -4.64 -6.90
CA GLY A 209 27.60 -6.09 -6.70
C GLY A 209 26.56 -6.80 -7.58
N ALA A 210 25.83 -6.07 -8.44
CA ALA A 210 24.88 -6.67 -9.39
C ALA A 210 25.61 -7.36 -10.56
N GLU A 211 25.03 -8.45 -11.07
CA GLU A 211 25.59 -9.16 -12.25
C GLU A 211 25.47 -8.32 -13.54
N ASP A 212 24.38 -7.55 -13.66
CA ASP A 212 24.09 -6.68 -14.79
C ASP A 212 23.53 -5.33 -14.31
N ALA A 213 24.33 -4.27 -14.44
CA ALA A 213 23.93 -2.92 -14.04
C ALA A 213 22.72 -2.38 -14.82
N ALA A 214 22.40 -2.93 -15.99
CA ALA A 214 21.18 -2.56 -16.73
C ALA A 214 19.91 -3.25 -16.18
N ALA A 215 20.07 -4.23 -15.29
CA ALA A 215 19.01 -5.15 -14.92
C ALA A 215 19.16 -5.66 -13.46
N VAL A 216 19.21 -4.71 -12.53
CA VAL A 216 19.38 -4.92 -11.08
C VAL A 216 18.07 -5.36 -10.42
N THR A 217 18.12 -6.36 -9.56
CA THR A 217 16.98 -6.92 -8.82
C THR A 217 16.78 -6.27 -7.45
N GLY A 218 15.58 -6.39 -6.86
CA GLY A 218 15.30 -5.88 -5.51
C GLY A 218 16.21 -6.48 -4.42
N ASP A 219 16.57 -7.77 -4.54
CA ASP A 219 17.51 -8.43 -3.63
C ASP A 219 18.93 -7.87 -3.75
N GLU A 220 19.42 -7.63 -4.98
CA GLU A 220 20.73 -7.00 -5.20
C GLU A 220 20.77 -5.58 -4.61
N ILE A 221 19.68 -4.81 -4.74
CA ILE A 221 19.59 -3.46 -4.15
C ILE A 221 19.64 -3.55 -2.62
N ALA A 222 18.86 -4.44 -2.01
CA ALA A 222 18.88 -4.61 -0.56
C ALA A 222 20.26 -5.06 -0.05
N ALA A 223 20.92 -5.95 -0.78
CA ALA A 223 22.28 -6.39 -0.49
C ALA A 223 23.30 -5.24 -0.61
N ALA A 224 23.22 -4.41 -1.66
CA ALA A 224 24.08 -3.23 -1.83
C ALA A 224 23.93 -2.24 -0.67
N ILE A 225 22.69 -1.98 -0.22
CA ILE A 225 22.43 -1.12 0.94
C ILE A 225 23.04 -1.73 2.21
N ASN A 226 22.75 -3.00 2.50
CA ASN A 226 23.25 -3.65 3.72
C ASN A 226 24.77 -3.79 3.71
N ALA A 227 25.40 -4.01 2.56
CA ALA A 227 26.86 -4.05 2.44
C ALA A 227 27.51 -2.72 2.87
N GLU A 228 26.88 -1.59 2.56
CA GLU A 228 27.39 -0.26 2.90
C GLU A 228 27.12 0.11 4.38
N VAL A 229 25.91 -0.15 4.88
CA VAL A 229 25.46 0.40 6.17
C VAL A 229 25.64 -0.56 7.36
N SER A 230 25.77 -1.86 7.13
CA SER A 230 25.71 -2.87 8.20
C SER A 230 26.81 -2.75 9.26
N ALA A 231 28.00 -2.29 8.89
CA ALA A 231 29.09 -2.07 9.83
C ALA A 231 28.78 -0.97 10.87
N ALA A 232 27.92 -0.01 10.52
CA ALA A 232 27.57 1.12 11.38
C ALA A 232 26.25 0.91 12.12
N VAL A 233 25.21 0.39 11.45
CA VAL A 233 23.83 0.37 11.98
C VAL A 233 23.14 -1.01 11.90
N GLY A 234 23.84 -2.03 11.41
CA GLY A 234 23.28 -3.36 11.14
C GLY A 234 22.49 -3.43 9.82
N GLU A 235 21.94 -4.61 9.52
CA GLU A 235 21.10 -4.81 8.33
C GLU A 235 19.75 -4.10 8.52
N ILE A 236 19.43 -3.19 7.59
CA ILE A 236 18.20 -2.40 7.63
C ILE A 236 17.33 -2.62 6.40
N ALA A 237 17.91 -3.07 5.28
CA ALA A 237 17.20 -3.22 4.02
C ALA A 237 16.69 -4.65 3.85
N GLY A 238 15.43 -4.77 3.42
CA GLY A 238 14.81 -6.04 3.03
C GLY A 238 13.95 -5.87 1.79
N PHE A 239 13.81 -6.95 1.02
CA PHE A 239 12.96 -7.02 -0.16
C PHE A 239 11.94 -8.14 0.02
N ASP A 240 10.66 -7.85 -0.16
CA ASP A 240 9.57 -8.81 0.05
C ASP A 240 9.12 -9.53 -1.24
N GLY A 241 9.89 -9.38 -2.32
CA GLY A 241 9.53 -9.83 -3.67
C GLY A 241 8.82 -8.76 -4.51
N ARG A 242 8.44 -7.62 -3.91
CA ARG A 242 7.77 -6.52 -4.61
C ARG A 242 8.27 -5.13 -4.22
N PHE A 243 8.44 -4.85 -2.93
CA PHE A 243 8.82 -3.54 -2.41
C PHE A 243 10.09 -3.65 -1.56
N LEU A 244 10.95 -2.66 -1.70
CA LEU A 244 12.08 -2.46 -0.81
C LEU A 244 11.58 -1.84 0.51
N THR A 245 12.03 -2.37 1.64
CA THR A 245 11.74 -1.84 2.98
C THR A 245 13.04 -1.52 3.69
N LEU A 246 13.12 -0.35 4.32
CA LEU A 246 14.22 0.04 5.20
C LEU A 246 13.68 0.16 6.63
N ALA A 247 14.24 -0.57 7.58
CA ALA A 247 13.84 -0.51 8.98
C ALA A 247 15.07 -0.47 9.90
N THR A 248 15.09 0.45 10.86
CA THR A 248 16.14 0.44 11.89
C THR A 248 16.06 -0.84 12.72
N THR A 249 17.22 -1.35 13.13
CA THR A 249 17.30 -2.55 13.97
C THR A 249 16.75 -2.32 15.38
N ALA A 250 16.93 -1.10 15.90
CA ALA A 250 16.36 -0.63 17.15
C ALA A 250 15.02 0.12 16.94
N ARG A 251 14.22 0.25 18.00
CA ARG A 251 12.85 0.78 17.99
C ARG A 251 12.69 1.89 19.02
N GLY A 252 11.83 2.86 18.72
CA GLY A 252 11.56 4.01 19.60
C GLY A 252 11.59 5.34 18.86
N ALA A 253 11.11 6.39 19.54
CA ALA A 253 10.99 7.74 18.96
C ALA A 253 12.33 8.42 18.63
N GLY A 254 13.44 7.90 19.16
CA GLY A 254 14.79 8.43 18.88
C GLY A 254 15.41 7.92 17.58
N HIS A 255 14.77 6.98 16.89
CA HIS A 255 15.31 6.39 15.67
C HIS A 255 14.78 7.09 14.42
N VAL A 256 15.65 7.30 13.44
CA VAL A 256 15.36 8.03 12.21
C VAL A 256 16.10 7.45 11.00
N ILE A 257 15.42 7.42 9.86
CA ILE A 257 16.01 7.22 8.53
C ILE A 257 15.75 8.47 7.71
N GLU A 258 16.82 9.14 7.30
CA GLU A 258 16.82 10.33 6.45
C GLU A 258 17.26 9.94 5.03
N VAL A 259 16.46 10.29 4.01
CA VAL A 259 16.75 10.03 2.59
C VAL A 259 17.08 11.34 1.90
N HIS A 260 18.34 11.53 1.48
CA HIS A 260 18.79 12.84 1.00
C HIS A 260 18.59 13.00 -0.51
N ASP A 261 18.19 14.20 -0.93
CA ASP A 261 18.19 14.59 -2.34
C ASP A 261 19.63 14.79 -2.83
N ILE A 262 20.01 14.10 -3.91
CA ILE A 262 21.31 14.25 -4.57
C ILE A 262 21.19 14.23 -6.09
N LEU A 263 22.28 14.56 -6.78
CA LEU A 263 22.40 14.28 -8.20
C LEU A 263 22.41 12.76 -8.42
N ASN A 264 21.67 12.28 -9.42
CA ASN A 264 21.48 10.84 -9.69
C ASN A 264 20.82 10.08 -8.52
N ASP A 265 19.93 10.74 -7.78
CA ASP A 265 19.16 10.13 -6.69
C ASP A 265 18.32 8.92 -7.18
N ALA A 266 18.56 7.78 -6.55
CA ALA A 266 17.85 6.53 -6.78
C ALA A 266 16.56 6.40 -5.94
N ALA A 267 16.32 7.27 -4.94
CA ALA A 267 15.22 7.12 -3.98
C ALA A 267 13.83 7.05 -4.65
N ASP A 268 13.59 7.83 -5.71
CA ASP A 268 12.34 7.73 -6.45
C ASP A 268 12.21 6.38 -7.16
N LYS A 269 13.31 5.93 -7.75
CA LYS A 269 13.37 4.69 -8.51
C LYS A 269 13.18 3.46 -7.61
N VAL A 270 13.77 3.44 -6.41
CA VAL A 270 13.79 2.24 -5.56
C VAL A 270 12.82 2.29 -4.39
N LEU A 271 12.50 3.48 -3.86
CA LEU A 271 11.57 3.67 -2.74
C LEU A 271 10.26 4.36 -3.17
N GLY A 272 10.18 4.93 -4.38
CA GLY A 272 9.02 5.72 -4.79
C GLY A 272 8.93 7.04 -4.04
N LEU A 273 10.08 7.60 -3.65
CA LEU A 273 10.21 8.90 -3.00
C LEU A 273 10.72 9.93 -4.02
N PRO A 274 9.85 10.76 -4.62
CA PRO A 274 10.29 11.83 -5.51
C PRO A 274 11.24 12.80 -4.80
N PRO A 275 12.17 13.45 -5.52
CA PRO A 275 13.04 14.45 -4.93
C PRO A 275 12.22 15.65 -4.43
N ARG A 276 12.71 16.32 -3.39
CA ARG A 276 12.14 17.59 -2.92
C ARG A 276 12.83 18.79 -3.56
N SER A 277 14.03 18.64 -4.12
CA SER A 277 14.76 19.67 -4.87
C SER A 277 14.77 19.39 -6.37
N TYR A 278 14.39 20.40 -7.15
CA TYR A 278 14.40 20.39 -8.61
C TYR A 278 15.22 21.55 -9.12
N ASN A 279 16.14 21.25 -10.04
CA ASN A 279 17.08 22.23 -10.58
C ASN A 279 16.85 22.43 -12.07
N GLY A 280 17.03 23.66 -12.52
CA GLY A 280 17.13 23.98 -13.92
C GLY A 280 18.38 23.38 -14.54
N ARG A 281 18.44 23.41 -15.86
CA ARG A 281 19.59 22.90 -16.61
C ARG A 281 20.27 24.04 -17.33
N GLY A 282 21.60 23.97 -17.35
CA GLY A 282 22.42 24.84 -18.18
C GLY A 282 22.12 24.66 -19.66
N GLU A 283 22.82 25.43 -20.46
CA GLU A 283 22.81 25.31 -21.90
C GLU A 283 23.38 23.96 -22.36
N GLU A 284 22.74 23.34 -23.37
CA GLU A 284 23.22 22.10 -24.00
C GLU A 284 23.71 22.44 -25.40
N ALA A 285 24.90 21.97 -25.77
CA ALA A 285 25.39 22.08 -27.14
C ALA A 285 24.60 21.16 -28.10
N ALA A 286 24.63 21.46 -29.39
CA ALA A 286 24.20 20.53 -30.43
C ALA A 286 25.10 19.30 -30.38
N ILE A 287 24.49 18.12 -30.24
CA ILE A 287 25.19 16.83 -30.23
C ILE A 287 24.55 15.92 -31.27
N VAL A 288 25.40 15.21 -32.00
CA VAL A 288 25.03 14.19 -32.97
C VAL A 288 25.77 12.92 -32.64
N ARG A 289 25.01 11.83 -32.48
CA ARG A 289 25.58 10.49 -32.32
C ARG A 289 25.22 9.68 -33.56
N GLY A 290 26.24 9.06 -34.16
CA GLY A 290 26.08 8.16 -35.28
C GLY A 290 25.31 6.91 -34.91
N THR A 291 24.73 6.27 -35.92
CA THR A 291 23.95 5.03 -35.78
C THR A 291 24.62 3.82 -36.43
N VAL A 292 25.73 4.03 -37.14
CA VAL A 292 26.52 2.98 -37.78
C VAL A 292 27.57 2.48 -36.80
N ASP A 293 27.69 1.17 -36.67
CA ASP A 293 28.78 0.55 -35.91
C ASP A 293 30.07 0.60 -36.73
N LEU A 294 31.03 1.37 -36.24
CA LEU A 294 32.33 1.65 -36.84
C LEU A 294 33.48 0.97 -36.08
N SER A 295 33.18 -0.04 -35.24
CA SER A 295 34.21 -0.77 -34.49
C SER A 295 35.16 -1.61 -35.35
N GLY A 296 34.80 -1.84 -36.62
CA GLY A 296 35.62 -2.52 -37.62
C GLY A 296 36.45 -1.56 -38.47
N VAL A 297 37.04 -2.11 -39.52
CA VAL A 297 37.75 -1.33 -40.54
C VAL A 297 36.75 -0.70 -41.52
N LEU A 298 36.91 0.59 -41.80
CA LEU A 298 36.07 1.34 -42.73
C LEU A 298 36.74 1.44 -44.09
N ASP A 299 36.07 0.90 -45.11
CA ASP A 299 36.38 1.24 -46.51
C ASP A 299 35.68 2.58 -46.85
N LEU A 300 36.45 3.60 -47.19
CA LEU A 300 35.97 4.92 -47.58
C LEU A 300 36.37 5.29 -49.03
N SER A 301 36.87 4.35 -49.84
CA SER A 301 37.34 4.61 -51.21
C SER A 301 36.29 5.26 -52.13
N GLU A 302 35.01 5.02 -51.87
CA GLU A 302 33.88 5.56 -52.65
C GLU A 302 33.05 6.61 -51.88
N SER A 303 33.38 6.90 -50.61
CA SER A 303 32.56 7.72 -49.72
C SER A 303 33.39 8.38 -48.61
N ARG A 304 34.34 9.24 -49.01
CA ARG A 304 35.33 9.85 -48.10
C ARG A 304 35.13 11.32 -47.74
N TYR A 305 34.20 12.04 -48.38
CA TYR A 305 34.04 13.47 -48.09
C TYR A 305 32.81 13.75 -47.23
N LEU A 306 33.01 14.46 -46.13
CA LEU A 306 31.96 14.94 -45.24
C LEU A 306 31.95 16.47 -45.23
N ARG A 307 30.79 17.08 -45.46
CA ARG A 307 30.66 18.54 -45.42
C ARG A 307 29.84 18.99 -44.22
N LEU A 308 30.46 19.77 -43.34
CA LEU A 308 29.89 20.21 -42.06
C LEU A 308 29.92 21.72 -41.93
N LEU A 309 28.84 22.30 -41.40
CA LEU A 309 28.80 23.66 -40.91
C LEU A 309 28.50 23.63 -39.41
N ILE A 310 29.44 24.10 -38.59
CA ILE A 310 29.30 24.21 -37.13
C ILE A 310 29.10 25.67 -36.74
N ASP A 311 28.09 25.93 -35.91
CA ASP A 311 27.75 27.23 -35.31
C ASP A 311 27.66 28.37 -36.34
N GLY A 312 27.18 28.06 -37.54
CA GLY A 312 26.99 29.03 -38.64
C GLY A 312 28.27 29.66 -39.21
N SER A 313 29.45 29.34 -38.69
CA SER A 313 30.71 30.02 -39.02
C SER A 313 31.83 29.09 -39.47
N ARG A 314 31.83 27.83 -39.03
CA ARG A 314 32.87 26.84 -39.37
C ARG A 314 32.36 25.88 -40.43
N LEU A 315 32.57 26.22 -41.69
CA LEU A 315 32.28 25.34 -42.84
C LEU A 315 33.54 24.58 -43.25
N ALA A 316 33.48 23.26 -43.24
CA ALA A 316 34.55 22.38 -43.73
C ALA A 316 34.00 21.29 -44.66
N GLU A 317 34.71 21.03 -45.75
CA GLU A 317 34.57 19.80 -46.53
C GLU A 317 35.80 18.95 -46.23
N ILE A 318 35.58 17.82 -45.57
CA ILE A 318 36.57 17.04 -44.85
C ILE A 318 36.78 15.73 -45.58
N ASP A 319 38.03 15.43 -45.93
CA ASP A 319 38.41 14.08 -46.30
C ASP A 319 38.58 13.24 -45.04
N VAL A 320 37.67 12.31 -44.81
CA VAL A 320 37.63 11.46 -43.62
C VAL A 320 38.39 10.14 -43.80
N ALA A 321 38.97 9.90 -44.97
CA ALA A 321 39.74 8.68 -45.21
C ALA A 321 41.12 8.74 -44.53
N GLY A 322 41.56 7.59 -44.01
CA GLY A 322 42.93 7.40 -43.55
C GLY A 322 43.92 7.27 -44.73
N PRO A 323 45.22 7.06 -44.44
CA PRO A 323 46.24 6.89 -45.47
C PRO A 323 45.97 5.72 -46.45
N ASP A 324 45.28 4.68 -45.97
CA ASP A 324 44.70 3.61 -46.79
C ASP A 324 43.18 3.71 -46.75
N GLU A 325 42.58 4.15 -47.86
CA GLU A 325 41.16 4.42 -47.97
C GLU A 325 40.30 3.17 -47.75
N ALA A 326 40.78 2.00 -48.15
CA ALA A 326 40.05 0.74 -47.95
C ALA A 326 40.15 0.23 -46.51
N HIS A 327 41.10 0.76 -45.73
CA HIS A 327 41.38 0.32 -44.36
C HIS A 327 41.44 1.47 -43.34
N THR A 328 40.50 2.41 -43.42
CA THR A 328 40.43 3.54 -42.49
C THR A 328 39.96 3.08 -41.10
N LEU A 329 40.62 3.58 -40.05
CA LEU A 329 40.25 3.34 -38.66
C LEU A 329 39.39 4.48 -38.11
N LEU A 330 38.54 4.18 -37.12
CA LEU A 330 37.68 5.17 -36.48
C LEU A 330 38.46 6.36 -35.89
N ASP A 331 39.59 6.10 -35.24
CA ASP A 331 40.46 7.15 -34.68
C ASP A 331 41.00 8.09 -35.77
N GLN A 332 41.27 7.57 -36.98
CA GLN A 332 41.73 8.38 -38.11
C GLN A 332 40.61 9.30 -38.62
N VAL A 333 39.36 8.82 -38.62
CA VAL A 333 38.19 9.65 -38.97
C VAL A 333 38.03 10.80 -37.95
N VAL A 334 38.15 10.49 -36.66
CA VAL A 334 38.08 11.47 -35.57
C VAL A 334 39.19 12.52 -35.72
N GLU A 335 40.43 12.09 -35.92
CA GLU A 335 41.58 12.97 -36.12
C GLU A 335 41.39 13.88 -37.35
N ALA A 336 40.97 13.31 -38.49
CA ALA A 336 40.73 14.06 -39.72
C ALA A 336 39.63 15.12 -39.53
N MET A 337 38.54 14.76 -38.86
CA MET A 337 37.45 15.70 -38.60
C MET A 337 37.86 16.82 -37.63
N ASN A 338 38.47 16.50 -36.50
CA ASN A 338 38.92 17.49 -35.52
C ASN A 338 39.96 18.45 -36.14
N THR A 339 40.90 17.90 -36.92
CA THR A 339 41.92 18.69 -37.64
C THR A 339 41.28 19.65 -38.65
N ALA A 340 40.36 19.16 -39.48
CA ALA A 340 39.72 19.98 -40.51
C ALA A 340 38.78 21.04 -39.94
N LEU A 341 38.15 20.77 -38.79
CA LEU A 341 37.30 21.72 -38.08
C LEU A 341 38.11 22.74 -37.25
N GLY A 342 39.39 22.46 -36.98
CA GLY A 342 40.22 23.26 -36.08
C GLY A 342 39.70 23.25 -34.64
N LEU A 343 39.14 22.12 -34.23
CA LEU A 343 38.54 21.92 -32.91
C LEU A 343 39.17 20.70 -32.25
N GLU A 344 39.67 20.87 -31.02
CA GLU A 344 40.07 19.76 -30.18
C GLU A 344 38.80 19.12 -29.58
N ASP A 345 38.70 17.78 -29.67
CA ASP A 345 37.65 16.96 -29.08
C ASP A 345 36.18 17.27 -29.46
N ALA A 346 35.95 18.03 -30.53
CA ALA A 346 34.59 18.24 -31.05
C ALA A 346 34.00 16.94 -31.62
N VAL A 347 34.86 16.06 -32.13
CA VAL A 347 34.51 14.71 -32.56
C VAL A 347 35.18 13.70 -31.63
N THR A 348 34.40 12.76 -31.13
CA THR A 348 34.84 11.64 -30.30
C THR A 348 34.13 10.36 -30.73
N HIS A 349 34.39 9.25 -30.05
CA HIS A 349 33.68 7.98 -30.26
C HIS A 349 33.66 7.16 -28.97
N ASP A 350 32.73 6.21 -28.88
CA ASP A 350 32.63 5.24 -27.77
C ASP A 350 33.14 3.84 -28.15
N GLY A 351 34.06 3.78 -29.11
CA GLY A 351 34.55 2.54 -29.71
C GLY A 351 33.64 1.93 -30.77
N ARG A 352 32.38 2.40 -30.92
CA ARG A 352 31.44 1.92 -31.94
C ARG A 352 30.83 3.04 -32.76
N PHE A 353 30.45 4.15 -32.14
CA PHE A 353 29.72 5.24 -32.81
C PHE A 353 30.51 6.54 -32.72
N LEU A 354 30.51 7.31 -33.81
CA LEU A 354 30.99 8.70 -33.79
C LEU A 354 30.04 9.59 -33.01
N ILE A 355 30.60 10.53 -32.26
CA ILE A 355 29.89 11.54 -31.50
C ILE A 355 30.49 12.90 -31.91
N LEU A 356 29.67 13.77 -32.49
CA LEU A 356 30.03 15.12 -32.88
C LEU A 356 29.28 16.10 -31.98
N GLN A 357 30.01 17.00 -31.32
CA GLN A 357 29.49 18.01 -30.41
C GLN A 357 29.96 19.39 -30.86
N SER A 358 29.05 20.36 -30.86
CA SER A 358 29.41 21.76 -31.06
C SER A 358 30.16 22.30 -29.84
N PRO A 359 31.22 23.11 -30.04
CA PRO A 359 31.97 23.73 -28.94
C PRO A 359 31.21 24.89 -28.29
N THR A 360 30.15 25.40 -28.94
CA THR A 360 29.31 26.47 -28.40
C THR A 360 28.10 25.83 -27.73
N PRO A 361 27.78 26.12 -26.46
CA PRO A 361 26.54 25.67 -25.85
C PRO A 361 25.36 26.57 -26.27
N GLY A 362 24.13 26.12 -26.00
CA GLY A 362 22.97 27.01 -26.05
C GLY A 362 22.30 27.13 -27.42
N LEU A 363 21.43 28.12 -27.56
CA LEU A 363 20.65 28.34 -28.80
C LEU A 363 21.51 28.78 -30.00
N GLY A 364 22.73 29.28 -29.75
CA GLY A 364 23.70 29.61 -30.80
C GLY A 364 24.41 28.37 -31.38
N SER A 365 24.28 27.22 -30.71
CA SER A 365 24.92 25.98 -31.10
C SER A 365 24.21 25.32 -32.28
N SER A 366 24.96 24.93 -33.32
CA SER A 366 24.39 24.16 -34.43
C SER A 366 25.40 23.26 -35.12
N ILE A 367 24.92 22.12 -35.62
CA ILE A 367 25.64 21.21 -36.50
C ILE A 367 24.76 20.97 -37.73
N VAL A 368 25.25 21.36 -38.91
CA VAL A 368 24.54 21.18 -40.17
C VAL A 368 25.37 20.36 -41.15
N PHE A 369 24.86 19.19 -41.51
CA PHE A 369 25.42 18.34 -42.55
C PHE A 369 24.96 18.81 -43.93
N GLN A 370 25.92 19.18 -44.77
CA GLN A 370 25.68 19.60 -46.13
C GLN A 370 26.02 18.49 -47.13
N GLN A 371 25.58 18.67 -48.37
CA GLN A 371 25.98 17.77 -49.45
C GLN A 371 27.44 18.02 -49.81
N ALA A 372 28.30 17.00 -49.69
CA ALA A 372 29.67 17.05 -50.19
C ALA A 372 29.69 17.12 -51.73
N ALA A 373 30.70 17.77 -52.30
CA ALA A 373 30.83 17.94 -53.76
C ALA A 373 30.92 16.61 -54.53
N ALA A 374 31.52 15.58 -53.94
CA ALA A 374 31.57 14.21 -54.44
C ALA A 374 31.73 13.21 -53.28
N GLN A 375 31.44 11.93 -53.51
CA GLN A 375 31.70 10.81 -52.57
C GLN A 375 31.28 11.08 -51.10
N GLN A 376 29.99 11.39 -50.90
CA GLN A 376 29.44 11.76 -49.59
C GLN A 376 29.58 10.64 -48.55
N ALA A 377 30.29 10.94 -47.45
CA ALA A 377 30.55 10.01 -46.35
C ALA A 377 29.45 9.97 -45.28
N LEU A 378 28.53 10.96 -45.24
CA LEU A 378 27.53 11.12 -44.17
C LEU A 378 26.80 9.82 -43.81
N GLY A 379 26.22 9.14 -44.81
CA GLY A 379 25.45 7.92 -44.58
C GLY A 379 26.30 6.76 -44.08
N ARG A 380 27.59 6.73 -44.42
CA ARG A 380 28.53 5.68 -44.01
C ARG A 380 29.04 5.88 -42.59
N LEU A 381 29.21 7.14 -42.17
CA LEU A 381 29.72 7.48 -40.83
C LEU A 381 28.61 7.60 -39.78
N PHE A 382 27.49 8.27 -40.09
CA PHE A 382 26.44 8.56 -39.12
C PHE A 382 25.15 7.79 -39.36
N GLY A 383 24.95 7.23 -40.55
CA GLY A 383 23.72 6.54 -40.92
C GLY A 383 22.56 7.51 -41.19
N PRO A 384 21.30 7.05 -41.10
CA PRO A 384 20.13 7.90 -41.30
C PRO A 384 19.92 8.86 -40.12
N ILE A 385 20.54 10.03 -40.18
CA ILE A 385 20.38 11.12 -39.20
C ILE A 385 19.76 12.37 -39.81
N SER A 386 19.22 13.24 -38.96
CA SER A 386 18.81 14.59 -39.36
C SER A 386 20.00 15.39 -39.85
N LYS A 387 19.81 16.24 -40.86
CA LYS A 387 20.90 17.08 -41.39
C LYS A 387 21.18 18.30 -40.52
N THR A 388 20.27 18.67 -39.62
CA THR A 388 20.40 19.87 -38.79
C THR A 388 20.15 19.49 -37.35
N HIS A 389 21.09 19.86 -36.49
CA HIS A 389 21.00 19.73 -35.05
C HIS A 389 21.29 21.09 -34.43
N VAL A 390 20.53 21.46 -33.40
CA VAL A 390 20.69 22.72 -32.68
C VAL A 390 20.84 22.42 -31.20
N GLY A 391 21.63 23.23 -30.51
CA GLY A 391 21.72 23.18 -29.06
C GLY A 391 20.44 23.71 -28.43
N ARG A 392 20.38 23.61 -27.12
CA ARG A 392 19.24 24.04 -26.31
C ARG A 392 19.69 25.11 -25.36
N GLY A 393 18.88 26.18 -25.26
CA GLY A 393 19.06 27.21 -24.25
C GLY A 393 18.91 26.66 -22.82
N PRO A 394 19.20 27.50 -21.82
CA PRO A 394 19.03 27.12 -20.43
C PRO A 394 17.55 26.80 -20.15
N ARG A 395 17.30 25.84 -19.28
CA ARG A 395 15.94 25.41 -18.89
C ARG A 395 15.69 25.75 -17.42
N ALA A 396 14.46 26.17 -17.12
CA ALA A 396 14.00 26.39 -15.76
C ALA A 396 13.88 25.06 -15.00
N ALA A 397 13.99 25.13 -13.67
CA ALA A 397 13.51 24.08 -12.79
C ALA A 397 12.01 23.90 -13.03
N GLN A 398 11.59 22.65 -13.20
CA GLN A 398 10.20 22.31 -13.45
C GLN A 398 9.80 21.06 -12.68
N VAL A 399 8.61 21.11 -12.08
CA VAL A 399 8.01 20.02 -11.34
C VAL A 399 6.64 19.75 -11.95
N VAL A 400 6.40 18.51 -12.37
CA VAL A 400 5.07 18.06 -12.79
C VAL A 400 4.54 17.13 -11.72
N GLY A 401 3.37 17.44 -11.17
CA GLY A 401 2.70 16.63 -10.17
C GLY A 401 2.34 15.25 -10.70
N ARG A 402 2.36 14.25 -9.80
CA ARG A 402 2.08 12.84 -10.13
C ARG A 402 0.66 12.41 -9.80
N ARG A 403 -0.09 13.28 -9.11
CA ARG A 403 -1.47 13.04 -8.69
C ARG A 403 -2.42 13.53 -9.75
N ASP A 404 -3.39 12.69 -10.10
CA ASP A 404 -4.52 13.11 -10.91
C ASP A 404 -5.48 13.93 -10.03
N LEU A 405 -5.53 15.24 -10.30
CA LEU A 405 -6.32 16.21 -9.57
C LEU A 405 -7.60 16.60 -10.34
N SER A 406 -7.95 15.88 -11.41
CA SER A 406 -9.11 16.21 -12.26
C SER A 406 -10.46 16.13 -11.52
N GLY A 407 -10.54 15.33 -10.45
CA GLY A 407 -11.74 15.22 -9.59
C GLY A 407 -11.82 16.25 -8.44
N GLY A 408 -10.76 17.03 -8.24
CA GLY A 408 -10.50 17.81 -7.04
C GLY A 408 -9.67 17.03 -6.00
N VAL A 409 -9.20 17.74 -4.97
CA VAL A 409 -8.37 17.19 -3.89
C VAL A 409 -8.87 17.65 -2.52
N ASP A 410 -8.83 16.75 -1.55
CA ASP A 410 -9.14 17.06 -0.15
C ASP A 410 -7.89 17.63 0.55
N LEU A 411 -7.99 18.89 0.97
CA LEU A 411 -6.98 19.65 1.68
C LEU A 411 -7.48 20.07 3.07
N THR A 412 -8.54 19.46 3.60
CA THR A 412 -9.09 19.79 4.94
C THR A 412 -8.05 19.68 6.07
N ALA A 413 -7.11 18.73 5.95
CA ALA A 413 -6.04 18.50 6.92
C ALA A 413 -4.64 18.89 6.41
N GLN A 414 -4.46 19.03 5.10
CA GLN A 414 -3.15 19.21 4.46
C GLN A 414 -3.20 20.29 3.38
N SER A 415 -3.38 21.55 3.77
CA SER A 415 -3.55 22.66 2.84
C SER A 415 -2.30 23.51 2.61
N THR A 416 -1.27 23.37 3.45
CA THR A 416 -0.14 24.31 3.45
C THR A 416 0.99 23.82 2.56
N LEU A 417 1.41 24.64 1.60
CA LEU A 417 2.58 24.40 0.75
C LEU A 417 3.70 25.39 1.09
N ARG A 418 4.89 24.88 1.39
CA ARG A 418 6.08 25.70 1.65
C ARG A 418 7.15 25.43 0.60
N LEU A 419 7.57 26.48 -0.10
CA LEU A 419 8.52 26.39 -1.21
C LEU A 419 9.72 27.32 -1.00
N ARG A 420 10.91 26.88 -1.43
CA ARG A 420 12.01 27.76 -1.79
C ARG A 420 12.11 27.82 -3.31
N LEU A 421 12.09 29.03 -3.86
CA LEU A 421 12.16 29.31 -5.28
C LEU A 421 13.38 30.18 -5.55
N ASP A 422 14.31 29.69 -6.36
CA ASP A 422 15.54 30.39 -6.77
C ASP A 422 16.30 31.00 -5.57
N GLY A 423 16.46 30.21 -4.50
CA GLY A 423 17.12 30.62 -3.26
C GLY A 423 16.26 31.44 -2.28
N THR A 424 15.06 31.87 -2.67
CA THR A 424 14.14 32.64 -1.81
C THR A 424 13.08 31.73 -1.21
N THR A 425 12.95 31.70 0.12
CA THR A 425 11.85 30.98 0.78
C THR A 425 10.57 31.80 0.68
N LEU A 426 9.53 31.22 0.06
CA LEU A 426 8.21 31.84 -0.03
C LEU A 426 7.49 31.76 1.33
N PRO A 427 6.50 32.63 1.57
CA PRO A 427 5.54 32.44 2.66
C PRO A 427 4.85 31.08 2.56
N ASP A 428 4.34 30.58 3.67
CA ASP A 428 3.47 29.40 3.67
C ASP A 428 2.20 29.71 2.86
N ILE A 429 1.91 28.88 1.86
CA ILE A 429 0.80 29.07 0.92
C ILE A 429 -0.34 28.15 1.33
N ASP A 430 -1.46 28.72 1.76
CA ASP A 430 -2.69 27.96 1.94
C ASP A 430 -3.30 27.66 0.57
N CYS A 431 -3.32 26.38 0.21
CA CYS A 431 -3.81 25.88 -1.07
C CYS A 431 -5.28 25.44 -0.99
N ALA A 432 -5.95 25.55 0.16
CA ALA A 432 -7.36 25.18 0.26
C ALA A 432 -8.25 26.09 -0.61
N GLY A 433 -9.12 25.47 -1.40
CA GLY A 433 -10.14 26.17 -2.17
C GLY A 433 -11.34 26.60 -1.32
N GLN A 434 -12.40 27.06 -1.99
CA GLN A 434 -13.65 27.42 -1.31
C GLN A 434 -14.31 26.23 -0.59
N ASP A 435 -14.15 25.03 -1.16
CA ASP A 435 -14.47 23.75 -0.52
C ASP A 435 -13.17 22.97 -0.28
N PRO A 436 -12.62 23.01 0.95
CA PRO A 436 -11.36 22.32 1.25
C PRO A 436 -11.42 20.82 1.01
N ALA A 437 -12.58 20.17 1.13
CA ALA A 437 -12.73 18.74 0.89
C ALA A 437 -12.66 18.39 -0.61
N ARG A 438 -12.76 19.40 -1.50
CA ARG A 438 -12.78 19.21 -2.94
C ARG A 438 -12.20 20.40 -3.70
N THR A 439 -11.00 20.82 -3.32
CA THR A 439 -10.28 21.94 -3.96
C THR A 439 -9.97 21.62 -5.43
N GLN A 440 -10.24 22.56 -6.34
CA GLN A 440 -10.09 22.39 -7.79
C GLN A 440 -8.76 22.91 -8.32
N LEU A 441 -8.27 22.35 -9.44
CA LEU A 441 -7.02 22.76 -10.09
C LEU A 441 -6.88 24.27 -10.36
N PRO A 442 -7.91 25.00 -10.84
CA PRO A 442 -7.82 26.45 -11.01
C PRO A 442 -7.64 27.21 -9.70
N GLU A 443 -8.25 26.73 -8.61
CA GLU A 443 -8.09 27.32 -7.27
C GLU A 443 -6.67 27.12 -6.76
N LEU A 444 -6.11 25.91 -6.93
CA LEU A 444 -4.71 25.61 -6.59
C LEU A 444 -3.72 26.51 -7.32
N VAL A 445 -3.91 26.67 -8.65
CA VAL A 445 -3.04 27.53 -9.46
C VAL A 445 -3.16 28.99 -9.01
N ALA A 446 -4.36 29.47 -8.71
CA ALA A 446 -4.57 30.82 -8.21
C ALA A 446 -3.87 31.03 -6.86
N ALA A 447 -4.11 30.16 -5.88
CA ALA A 447 -3.52 30.25 -4.54
C ALA A 447 -1.99 30.21 -4.58
N ILE A 448 -1.40 29.30 -5.36
CA ILE A 448 0.06 29.18 -5.48
C ILE A 448 0.67 30.42 -6.16
N ASN A 449 0.07 30.90 -7.25
CA ASN A 449 0.60 32.08 -7.95
C ASN A 449 0.45 33.37 -7.13
N GLU A 450 -0.63 33.48 -6.36
CA GLU A 450 -0.84 34.59 -5.41
C GLU A 450 0.18 34.53 -4.27
N GLY A 451 0.32 33.37 -3.62
CA GLY A 451 1.28 33.17 -2.53
C GLY A 451 2.74 33.34 -2.96
N ALA A 452 3.07 32.99 -4.20
CA ALA A 452 4.39 33.20 -4.78
C ALA A 452 4.62 34.62 -5.30
N GLY A 453 3.57 35.41 -5.52
CA GLY A 453 3.65 36.72 -6.18
C GLY A 453 4.10 36.67 -7.64
N ALA A 454 4.06 35.48 -8.28
CA ALA A 454 4.53 35.25 -9.64
C ALA A 454 3.76 34.09 -10.30
N GLN A 455 3.71 34.07 -11.63
CA GLN A 455 3.10 32.98 -12.40
C GLN A 455 4.05 31.79 -12.48
N ILE A 456 4.04 30.93 -11.47
CA ILE A 456 4.88 29.74 -11.37
C ILE A 456 4.09 28.44 -11.52
N ALA A 457 2.79 28.44 -11.23
CA ALA A 457 1.92 27.29 -11.28
C ALA A 457 1.03 27.33 -12.53
N THR A 458 0.87 26.16 -13.15
CA THR A 458 -0.04 25.91 -14.28
C THR A 458 -0.63 24.51 -14.18
N HIS A 459 -1.65 24.19 -14.97
CA HIS A 459 -2.20 22.83 -15.02
C HIS A 459 -2.60 22.43 -16.43
N ASN A 460 -2.66 21.12 -16.70
CA ASN A 460 -3.17 20.57 -17.96
C ASN A 460 -4.56 19.92 -17.83
N GLY A 461 -5.28 20.23 -16.74
CA GLY A 461 -6.59 19.64 -16.41
C GLY A 461 -6.50 18.33 -15.64
N ARG A 462 -5.30 17.78 -15.47
CA ARG A 462 -5.04 16.55 -14.70
C ARG A 462 -3.94 16.73 -13.66
N PHE A 463 -2.83 17.32 -14.06
CA PHE A 463 -1.63 17.50 -13.24
C PHE A 463 -1.34 18.99 -13.05
N LEU A 464 -0.90 19.33 -11.84
CA LEU A 464 -0.35 20.63 -11.49
C LEU A 464 1.13 20.67 -11.91
N THR A 465 1.61 21.78 -12.45
CA THR A 465 3.01 21.97 -12.87
C THR A 465 3.55 23.26 -12.26
N LEU A 466 4.69 23.19 -11.59
CA LEU A 466 5.47 24.36 -11.16
C LEU A 466 6.63 24.58 -12.11
N THR A 467 6.87 25.82 -12.53
CA THR A 467 8.01 26.22 -13.34
C THR A 467 8.63 27.45 -12.72
N SER A 468 9.94 27.42 -12.51
CA SER A 468 10.67 28.57 -12.01
C SER A 468 10.65 29.72 -13.02
N PRO A 469 10.57 30.99 -12.56
CA PRO A 469 10.66 32.15 -13.43
C PRO A 469 12.08 32.38 -13.99
N THR A 470 13.12 31.82 -13.35
CA THR A 470 14.49 31.85 -13.86
C THR A 470 14.82 30.58 -14.66
N THR A 471 15.90 30.64 -15.45
CA THR A 471 16.41 29.51 -16.24
C THR A 471 17.89 29.26 -15.93
N GLY A 472 18.38 28.06 -16.25
CA GLY A 472 19.79 27.71 -16.08
C GLY A 472 20.04 26.94 -14.79
N THR A 473 21.30 26.71 -14.46
CA THR A 473 21.71 25.93 -13.28
C THR A 473 21.41 26.61 -11.95
N GLY A 474 21.15 27.93 -11.95
CA GLY A 474 20.73 28.67 -10.76
C GLY A 474 19.23 28.63 -10.50
N SER A 475 18.44 28.06 -11.41
CA SER A 475 17.00 27.91 -11.25
C SER A 475 16.69 26.74 -10.33
N GLU A 476 15.87 26.95 -9.30
CA GLU A 476 15.62 25.98 -8.23
C GLU A 476 14.16 26.03 -7.76
N ILE A 477 13.54 24.86 -7.57
CA ILE A 477 12.30 24.68 -6.81
C ILE A 477 12.56 23.64 -5.73
N VAL A 478 12.41 24.01 -4.45
CA VAL A 478 12.52 23.09 -3.31
C VAL A 478 11.25 23.06 -2.50
N PHE A 479 10.73 21.86 -2.26
CA PHE A 479 9.63 21.61 -1.33
C PHE A 479 10.18 21.53 0.10
N LEU A 480 9.85 22.51 0.91
CA LEU A 480 10.16 22.51 2.35
C LEU A 480 9.02 21.85 3.12
N THR A 481 9.27 21.44 4.36
CA THR A 481 8.23 20.87 5.24
C THR A 481 7.66 22.00 6.11
N PRO A 482 6.36 22.33 6.02
CA PRO A 482 5.71 23.26 6.95
C PRO A 482 5.51 22.62 8.34
N ASP A 483 5.24 23.45 9.36
CA ASP A 483 5.05 22.98 10.74
C ASP A 483 3.79 22.10 10.89
N ALA A 484 2.77 22.31 10.05
CA ALA A 484 1.57 21.49 9.98
C ALA A 484 0.99 21.48 8.56
N GLY A 485 0.27 20.39 8.22
CA GLY A 485 -0.58 20.34 7.03
C GLY A 485 0.14 20.36 5.67
N ASP A 486 1.29 19.68 5.53
CA ASP A 486 2.06 19.64 4.27
C ASP A 486 1.23 19.12 3.07
N ALA A 487 0.95 20.02 2.12
CA ALA A 487 0.20 19.74 0.89
C ALA A 487 1.07 19.13 -0.23
N ALA A 488 2.39 18.99 -0.08
CA ALA A 488 3.26 18.47 -1.15
C ALA A 488 2.86 17.04 -1.59
N LEU A 489 2.45 16.20 -0.64
CA LEU A 489 2.01 14.82 -0.92
C LEU A 489 0.66 14.76 -1.67
N PRO A 490 -0.43 15.40 -1.19
CA PRO A 490 -1.70 15.38 -1.92
C PRO A 490 -1.62 16.09 -3.28
N LEU A 491 -0.80 17.13 -3.45
CA LEU A 491 -0.73 17.91 -4.70
C LEU A 491 0.26 17.34 -5.73
N PHE A 492 1.47 16.98 -5.31
CA PHE A 492 2.54 16.58 -6.22
C PHE A 492 2.91 15.10 -6.11
N GLY A 493 2.45 14.40 -5.06
CA GLY A 493 2.89 13.05 -4.73
C GLY A 493 4.25 13.03 -4.01
N ILE A 494 4.71 14.17 -3.51
CA ILE A 494 6.02 14.33 -2.86
C ILE A 494 5.83 14.14 -1.34
N GLY A 495 6.30 13.00 -0.84
CA GLY A 495 6.21 12.65 0.58
C GLY A 495 7.34 13.23 1.45
N PRO A 496 7.29 12.98 2.76
CA PRO A 496 8.44 13.21 3.64
C PRO A 496 9.60 12.30 3.23
N ARG A 497 10.81 12.75 3.55
CA ARG A 497 12.05 11.98 3.37
C ARG A 497 12.74 11.65 4.70
N ASP A 498 12.15 12.06 5.80
CA ASP A 498 12.55 11.73 7.16
C ASP A 498 11.50 10.79 7.77
N PHE A 499 11.95 9.65 8.28
CA PHE A 499 11.09 8.60 8.78
C PHE A 499 11.49 8.28 10.22
N PHE A 500 10.56 8.45 11.14
CA PHE A 500 10.81 8.29 12.58
C PHE A 500 10.23 6.99 13.09
N GLY A 501 10.92 6.39 14.05
CA GLY A 501 10.31 5.39 14.92
C GLY A 501 9.30 6.04 15.87
N HIS A 502 8.48 5.22 16.51
CA HIS A 502 7.57 5.69 17.56
C HIS A 502 7.92 5.03 18.87
N ALA A 503 7.79 5.79 19.96
CA ALA A 503 7.88 5.25 21.31
C ALA A 503 6.76 4.22 21.54
N ALA A 504 6.99 3.33 22.51
CA ALA A 504 5.90 2.52 23.02
C ALA A 504 4.84 3.43 23.64
N THR A 505 3.58 3.01 23.60
CA THR A 505 2.48 3.70 24.27
C THR A 505 1.83 2.76 25.27
N ALA A 506 1.43 3.29 26.42
CA ALA A 506 0.60 2.56 27.36
C ALA A 506 -0.82 2.35 26.81
N ALA A 507 -1.51 1.33 27.31
CA ALA A 507 -2.95 1.21 27.19
C ALA A 507 -3.60 2.39 27.93
N SER A 508 -4.51 3.11 27.26
CA SER A 508 -5.22 4.24 27.84
C SER A 508 -6.71 4.13 27.51
N LEU A 509 -7.54 4.24 28.53
CA LEU A 509 -9.00 4.19 28.44
C LEU A 509 -9.58 5.49 29.02
N THR A 510 -10.24 6.28 28.18
CA THR A 510 -11.00 7.45 28.61
C THR A 510 -12.48 7.10 28.69
N GLY A 511 -13.09 7.32 29.86
CA GLY A 511 -14.53 7.19 30.07
C GLY A 511 -15.33 8.22 29.27
N THR A 512 -16.58 7.90 28.94
CA THR A 512 -17.49 8.79 28.20
C THR A 512 -18.56 9.42 29.09
N ALA A 513 -18.66 9.00 30.35
CA ALA A 513 -19.58 9.60 31.32
C ALA A 513 -19.08 10.99 31.76
N ASP A 514 -19.96 11.98 31.71
CA ASP A 514 -19.70 13.31 32.28
C ASP A 514 -19.86 13.25 33.81
N LEU A 515 -18.75 13.40 34.51
CA LEU A 515 -18.64 13.34 35.95
C LEU A 515 -18.37 14.72 36.58
N SER A 516 -18.50 15.81 35.82
CA SER A 516 -18.22 17.18 36.27
C SER A 516 -19.06 17.63 37.48
N ASN A 517 -20.25 17.06 37.64
CA ASN A 517 -21.16 17.31 38.77
C ASN A 517 -21.02 16.31 39.92
N GLY A 518 -20.02 15.43 39.86
CA GLY A 518 -19.84 14.31 40.77
C GLY A 518 -20.81 13.15 40.52
N VAL A 519 -20.54 12.02 41.18
CA VAL A 519 -21.28 10.77 40.98
C VAL A 519 -21.80 10.19 42.30
N ASP A 520 -23.03 9.67 42.29
CA ASP A 520 -23.62 8.98 43.44
C ASP A 520 -23.25 7.49 43.45
N LEU A 521 -22.37 7.12 44.38
CA LEU A 521 -21.85 5.77 44.55
C LEU A 521 -22.69 4.92 45.54
N LEU A 522 -23.89 5.34 45.96
CA LEU A 522 -24.69 4.60 46.97
C LEU A 522 -25.12 3.18 46.55
N ALA A 523 -25.41 2.97 45.29
CA ALA A 523 -25.83 1.65 44.78
C ALA A 523 -24.71 0.97 43.98
N ARG A 524 -24.00 1.73 43.16
CA ARG A 524 -22.99 1.25 42.22
C ARG A 524 -21.62 1.84 42.59
N TYR A 525 -20.71 1.00 43.06
CA TYR A 525 -19.44 1.46 43.64
C TYR A 525 -18.26 0.52 43.44
N LEU A 526 -18.51 -0.65 42.86
CA LEU A 526 -17.48 -1.64 42.55
C LEU A 526 -17.18 -1.55 41.07
N LEU A 527 -15.91 -1.38 40.73
CA LEU A 527 -15.43 -1.40 39.36
C LEU A 527 -14.49 -2.58 39.20
N GLN A 528 -14.81 -3.49 38.27
CA GLN A 528 -13.96 -4.63 37.95
C GLN A 528 -13.00 -4.22 36.82
N LEU A 529 -11.71 -4.18 37.13
CA LEU A 529 -10.64 -3.83 36.20
C LEU A 529 -9.63 -4.97 36.09
N VAL A 530 -9.10 -5.17 34.90
CA VAL A 530 -7.89 -5.96 34.68
C VAL A 530 -6.82 -5.00 34.17
N VAL A 531 -5.75 -4.83 34.94
CA VAL A 531 -4.61 -3.98 34.57
C VAL A 531 -3.41 -4.87 34.35
N ASP A 532 -2.88 -4.89 33.13
CA ASP A 532 -1.73 -5.71 32.70
C ASP A 532 -1.89 -7.20 33.09
N GLY A 533 -3.09 -7.73 32.88
CA GLY A 533 -3.46 -9.12 33.19
C GLY A 533 -3.77 -9.41 34.67
N ARG A 534 -3.67 -8.41 35.56
CA ARG A 534 -4.04 -8.55 36.98
C ARG A 534 -5.48 -8.10 37.20
N PRO A 535 -6.43 -8.98 37.58
CA PRO A 535 -7.78 -8.58 37.92
C PRO A 535 -7.86 -7.93 39.31
N LEU A 536 -8.61 -6.84 39.42
CA LEU A 536 -8.87 -6.08 40.63
C LEU A 536 -10.34 -5.66 40.69
N THR A 537 -10.92 -5.74 41.88
CA THR A 537 -12.22 -5.10 42.16
C THR A 537 -11.96 -3.84 42.97
N VAL A 538 -12.19 -2.68 42.37
CA VAL A 538 -11.95 -1.37 42.98
C VAL A 538 -13.21 -0.91 43.71
N ASN A 539 -13.09 -0.58 45.00
CA ASN A 539 -14.13 0.11 45.74
C ASN A 539 -13.95 1.63 45.60
N LEU A 540 -14.76 2.24 44.73
CA LEU A 540 -14.69 3.65 44.40
C LEU A 540 -15.08 4.60 45.55
N ARG A 541 -15.69 4.07 46.63
CA ARG A 541 -15.99 4.89 47.83
C ARG A 541 -14.78 5.13 48.72
N SER A 542 -13.71 4.36 48.55
CA SER A 542 -12.57 4.35 49.47
C SER A 542 -11.91 5.72 49.66
N HIS A 543 -11.99 6.59 48.64
CA HIS A 543 -11.39 7.93 48.63
C HIS A 543 -12.41 9.06 48.44
N ALA A 544 -13.71 8.75 48.41
CA ALA A 544 -14.76 9.75 48.24
C ALA A 544 -15.08 10.45 49.57
N ALA A 545 -14.86 11.78 49.66
CA ALA A 545 -15.25 12.57 50.83
C ALA A 545 -16.79 12.66 50.97
N ASN A 546 -17.51 12.67 49.85
CA ASN A 546 -18.96 12.57 49.80
C ASN A 546 -19.39 11.50 48.79
N ILE A 547 -19.80 10.33 49.28
CA ILE A 547 -20.20 9.19 48.44
C ILE A 547 -21.42 9.45 47.53
N ARG A 548 -22.17 10.54 47.73
CA ARG A 548 -23.29 10.96 46.85
C ARG A 548 -22.87 11.91 45.73
N ALA A 549 -21.63 12.40 45.76
CA ALA A 549 -21.10 13.36 44.80
C ALA A 549 -19.58 13.18 44.70
N ALA A 550 -19.13 11.95 44.48
CA ALA A 550 -17.71 11.65 44.34
C ALA A 550 -17.17 12.29 43.06
N THR A 551 -16.03 12.95 43.15
CA THR A 551 -15.40 13.68 42.03
C THR A 551 -14.54 12.75 41.16
N PRO A 552 -14.28 13.10 39.89
CA PRO A 552 -13.42 12.30 39.02
C PRO A 552 -12.03 12.03 39.61
N ARG A 553 -11.46 13.00 40.33
CA ARG A 553 -10.16 12.85 41.00
C ARG A 553 -10.24 11.84 42.14
N GLU A 554 -11.28 11.87 42.97
CA GLU A 554 -11.46 10.89 44.05
C GLU A 554 -11.65 9.45 43.50
N LEU A 555 -12.32 9.31 42.34
CA LEU A 555 -12.44 8.01 41.66
C LEU A 555 -11.07 7.53 41.14
N ALA A 556 -10.28 8.43 40.53
CA ALA A 556 -8.92 8.13 40.10
C ALA A 556 -8.03 7.72 41.28
N ASP A 557 -8.07 8.45 42.39
CA ASP A 557 -7.32 8.13 43.61
C ASP A 557 -7.72 6.75 44.19
N ALA A 558 -9.01 6.40 44.14
CA ALA A 558 -9.48 5.08 44.55
C ALA A 558 -8.94 3.95 43.66
N ILE A 559 -8.80 4.20 42.35
CA ILE A 559 -8.18 3.26 41.42
C ILE A 559 -6.67 3.16 41.68
N ASP A 560 -5.97 4.29 41.83
CA ASP A 560 -4.54 4.33 42.14
C ASP A 560 -4.21 3.54 43.40
N ALA A 561 -5.00 3.73 44.46
CA ALA A 561 -4.83 3.01 45.71
C ALA A 561 -5.10 1.50 45.59
N ALA A 562 -6.06 1.09 44.76
CA ALA A 562 -6.37 -0.32 44.54
C ALA A 562 -5.31 -1.02 43.67
N VAL A 563 -4.79 -0.33 42.67
CA VAL A 563 -3.76 -0.85 41.76
C VAL A 563 -2.37 -0.81 42.41
N GLY A 564 -2.10 0.20 43.24
CA GLY A 564 -0.81 0.46 43.87
C GLY A 564 0.17 1.21 42.97
N ALA A 565 -0.34 1.93 41.97
CA ALA A 565 0.42 2.72 41.01
C ALA A 565 -0.45 3.87 40.48
N ASP A 566 0.16 4.93 39.96
CA ASP A 566 -0.53 6.09 39.38
C ASP A 566 -1.08 5.74 37.99
N VAL A 567 -2.28 5.16 37.94
CA VAL A 567 -2.96 4.71 36.72
C VAL A 567 -4.28 5.45 36.47
N GLY A 568 -4.84 6.10 37.47
CA GLY A 568 -6.03 6.93 37.43
C GLY A 568 -5.67 8.38 37.10
N ALA A 569 -6.36 8.94 36.10
CA ALA A 569 -6.24 10.32 35.67
C ALA A 569 -7.63 10.92 35.40
N THR A 570 -7.69 12.23 35.22
CA THR A 570 -8.92 12.94 34.85
C THR A 570 -8.59 14.23 34.12
N ASP A 571 -9.45 14.61 33.17
CA ASP A 571 -9.45 15.93 32.52
C ASP A 571 -10.40 16.93 33.22
N GLY A 572 -10.98 16.54 34.36
CA GLY A 572 -11.98 17.30 35.13
C GLY A 572 -13.43 16.91 34.80
N GLN A 573 -13.69 16.26 33.67
CA GLN A 573 -15.02 15.81 33.25
C GLN A 573 -15.12 14.29 33.17
N HIS A 574 -14.06 13.60 32.75
CA HIS A 574 -14.02 12.17 32.52
C HIS A 574 -12.99 11.50 33.43
N LEU A 575 -13.22 10.23 33.73
CA LEU A 575 -12.23 9.34 34.34
C LEU A 575 -11.38 8.72 33.23
N ILE A 576 -10.06 8.80 33.37
CA ILE A 576 -9.07 8.26 32.44
C ILE A 576 -8.27 7.21 33.20
N ILE A 577 -8.06 6.04 32.60
CA ILE A 577 -7.21 4.98 33.16
C ILE A 577 -6.07 4.75 32.19
N VAL A 578 -4.83 4.86 32.65
CA VAL A 578 -3.60 4.66 31.87
C VAL A 578 -2.77 3.60 32.57
N SER A 579 -2.40 2.54 31.85
CA SER A 579 -1.50 1.55 32.42
C SER A 579 -0.12 2.17 32.71
N ALA A 580 0.50 1.76 33.81
CA ALA A 580 1.85 2.19 34.18
C ALA A 580 2.95 1.51 33.34
N THR A 581 2.59 0.47 32.57
CA THR A 581 3.49 -0.18 31.61
C THR A 581 3.20 0.30 30.20
N GLU A 582 4.22 0.27 29.35
CA GLU A 582 4.10 0.60 27.92
C GLU A 582 4.32 -0.65 27.06
N GLY A 583 3.90 -0.58 25.79
CA GLY A 583 4.18 -1.63 24.81
C GLY A 583 3.11 -2.70 24.75
N SER A 584 3.43 -3.83 24.10
CA SER A 584 2.48 -4.94 23.93
C SER A 584 2.08 -5.66 25.21
N GLY A 585 2.86 -5.50 26.29
CA GLY A 585 2.52 -6.01 27.62
C GLY A 585 1.48 -5.15 28.35
N SER A 586 1.26 -3.92 27.90
CA SER A 586 0.32 -2.98 28.51
C SER A 586 -1.11 -3.28 28.08
N SER A 587 -2.01 -3.50 29.04
CA SER A 587 -3.43 -3.77 28.77
C SER A 587 -4.34 -3.26 29.87
N LEU A 588 -5.52 -2.79 29.47
CA LEU A 588 -6.60 -2.40 30.37
C LEU A 588 -7.88 -3.11 29.92
N GLN A 589 -8.56 -3.76 30.84
CA GLN A 589 -9.89 -4.30 30.61
C GLN A 589 -10.84 -3.85 31.71
N VAL A 590 -12.05 -3.47 31.30
CA VAL A 590 -13.19 -3.27 32.20
C VAL A 590 -14.09 -4.47 31.97
N GLU A 591 -14.40 -5.18 33.04
CA GLU A 591 -15.26 -6.36 32.99
C GLU A 591 -16.58 -6.08 33.71
N PRO A 592 -17.72 -6.64 33.25
CA PRO A 592 -18.95 -6.55 34.02
C PRO A 592 -18.81 -7.29 35.35
N LEU A 593 -19.32 -6.69 36.43
CA LEU A 593 -19.42 -7.41 37.69
C LEU A 593 -20.52 -8.46 37.57
N SER A 594 -20.18 -9.74 37.74
CA SER A 594 -21.14 -10.85 37.72
C SER A 594 -21.28 -11.49 39.10
N ALA A 595 -22.51 -11.81 39.49
CA ALA A 595 -22.81 -12.65 40.65
C ALA A 595 -23.38 -13.98 40.16
N SER A 596 -22.72 -15.09 40.47
CA SER A 596 -23.24 -16.43 40.17
C SER A 596 -23.85 -17.04 41.43
N ARG A 597 -25.10 -17.50 41.32
CA ARG A 597 -25.78 -18.30 42.34
C ARG A 597 -26.19 -19.64 41.77
N ARG A 598 -26.20 -20.67 42.62
CA ARG A 598 -26.63 -22.02 42.25
C ARG A 598 -27.96 -22.30 42.93
N ASP A 599 -29.02 -22.39 42.15
CA ASP A 599 -30.39 -22.61 42.63
C ASP A 599 -30.92 -23.97 42.14
N ARG A 600 -31.82 -24.57 42.92
CA ARG A 600 -32.47 -25.83 42.55
C ARG A 600 -33.62 -25.55 41.60
N PHE A 601 -33.71 -26.28 40.49
CA PHE A 601 -34.84 -26.18 39.56
C PHE A 601 -36.08 -26.83 40.20
N VAL A 602 -36.98 -26.01 40.74
CA VAL A 602 -38.26 -26.47 41.30
C VAL A 602 -39.38 -26.10 40.32
N SER A 603 -39.85 -27.06 39.51
CA SER A 603 -41.11 -26.89 38.80
C SER A 603 -42.26 -26.96 39.82
N ARG A 604 -42.96 -25.85 40.07
CA ARG A 604 -44.26 -25.93 40.76
C ARG A 604 -45.24 -26.58 39.78
N ALA A 605 -45.61 -27.83 40.07
CA ALA A 605 -46.77 -28.47 39.45
C ALA A 605 -48.06 -27.86 39.98
#